data_AF-A0A2J4Y6D4-F1
#
_entry.id   AF-A0A2J4Y6D4-F1
#
_cell.length_a   1.000
_cell.length_b   1.000
_cell.length_c   1.000
_cell.angle_alpha   90.00
_cell.angle_beta   90.00
_cell.angle_gamma   90.00
#
_symmetry.space_group_name_H-M   'P 1'
#
loop_
_entity.id
_entity.type
_entity.pdbx_description
1 polymer ?
#
loop_
_entity_poly.entity_id
_entity_poly.type
_entity_poly.pdbx_seq_one_letter_code
_entity_poly.pdbx_strand_id
1 'polypeptide(L)'
;MTDAHEAVKTRHKETTLAFPVLALAVLFFWGSSQSLPVVVAINILALVGILSSAFSVVRHADVLAHRLGEPYGSLILSLSVVILEVSLISALMATGDAAPTLMRDTLYSIIMIVTGGLVGFSLL
;
A
#
# COMPACT_ATOMS: atom_id res chain seq x y z
N MET A 1 27.55 -5.17 -38.23
CA MET A 1 28.27 -4.12 -37.46
C MET A 1 27.59 -2.81 -37.85
N THR A 2 26.59 -2.33 -37.14
CA THR A 2 26.67 -1.85 -35.75
C THR A 2 25.30 -1.96 -35.07
N ASP A 3 25.31 -2.62 -33.92
CA ASP A 3 24.26 -2.58 -32.92
C ASP A 3 24.11 -1.14 -32.38
N ALA A 4 22.94 -0.54 -32.61
CA ALA A 4 22.46 0.57 -31.81
C ALA A 4 21.22 0.06 -31.05
N HIS A 5 21.49 -0.73 -30.01
CA HIS A 5 20.52 -1.00 -28.96
C HIS A 5 20.17 0.36 -28.35
N GLU A 6 19.03 0.94 -28.76
CA GLU A 6 18.43 2.06 -28.03
C GLU A 6 18.18 1.59 -26.60
N ALA A 7 19.03 2.05 -25.69
CA ALA A 7 18.85 1.89 -24.27
C ALA A 7 17.53 2.58 -23.91
N VAL A 8 16.46 1.78 -23.80
CA VAL A 8 15.18 2.20 -23.24
C VAL A 8 15.47 2.64 -21.81
N LYS A 9 15.68 3.94 -21.66
CA LYS A 9 15.90 4.61 -20.39
C LYS A 9 14.57 4.61 -19.67
N THR A 10 14.24 3.50 -19.04
CA THR A 10 13.16 3.38 -18.05
C THR A 10 13.57 4.16 -16.80
N ARG A 11 13.65 5.49 -16.92
CA ARG A 11 13.60 6.39 -15.78
C ARG A 11 12.15 6.37 -15.27
N HIS A 12 11.69 5.20 -14.83
CA HIS A 12 10.47 5.08 -14.02
C HIS A 12 10.78 5.85 -12.74
N LYS A 13 10.39 7.13 -12.78
CA LYS A 13 10.43 8.05 -11.66
C LYS A 13 9.87 7.31 -10.46
N GLU A 14 10.74 7.00 -9.50
CA GLU A 14 10.40 6.55 -8.14
C GLU A 14 9.67 7.67 -7.35
N THR A 15 8.94 8.54 -8.04
CA THR A 15 8.18 9.65 -7.46
C THR A 15 7.08 9.15 -6.53
N THR A 16 6.66 7.89 -6.66
CA THR A 16 5.72 7.32 -5.70
C THR A 16 6.36 7.09 -4.34
N LEU A 17 7.68 6.86 -4.26
CA LEU A 17 8.38 6.73 -2.98
C LEU A 17 8.56 8.08 -2.28
N ALA A 18 8.58 9.18 -3.05
CA ALA A 18 8.74 10.52 -2.49
C ALA A 18 7.60 10.88 -1.52
N PHE A 19 6.36 10.48 -1.81
CA PHE A 19 5.20 10.77 -0.95
C PHE A 19 5.29 10.16 0.46
N PRO A 20 5.48 8.83 0.62
CA PRO A 20 5.63 8.23 1.95
C PRO A 20 6.92 8.70 2.65
N VAL A 21 8.01 8.97 1.92
CA VAL A 21 9.24 9.52 2.51
C VAL A 21 9.01 10.93 3.05
N LEU A 22 8.30 11.79 2.32
CA LEU A 22 7.91 13.11 2.80
C LEU A 22 6.99 13.01 4.02
N ALA A 23 6.02 12.09 4.02
CA ALA A 23 5.17 11.86 5.18
C ALA A 23 5.98 11.43 6.42
N LEU A 24 6.95 10.53 6.26
CA LEU A 24 7.87 10.13 7.33
C LEU A 24 8.72 11.31 7.82
N ALA A 25 9.25 12.13 6.91
CA ALA A 25 10.04 13.30 7.28
C ALA A 25 9.21 14.29 8.11
N VAL A 26 7.99 14.60 7.67
CA VAL A 26 7.07 15.46 8.43
C VAL A 26 6.76 14.87 9.80
N LEU A 27 6.49 13.57 9.88
CA LEU A 27 6.22 12.88 11.15
C LEU A 27 7.43 12.89 12.09
N PHE A 28 8.65 12.77 11.56
CA PHE A 28 9.87 12.85 12.36
C PHE A 28 10.09 14.25 12.96
N PHE A 29 9.87 15.31 12.18
CA PHE A 29 10.09 16.69 12.64
C PHE A 29 8.93 17.25 13.48
N TRP A 30 7.67 16.89 13.18
CA TRP A 30 6.47 17.45 13.83
C TRP A 30 5.65 16.44 14.66
N GLY A 31 6.10 15.19 14.78
CA GLY A 31 5.37 14.14 15.49
C GLY A 31 5.18 14.40 16.99
N SER A 32 5.98 15.27 17.60
CA SER A 32 5.84 15.66 19.02
C SER A 32 4.82 16.79 19.25
N SER A 33 4.21 17.35 18.20
CA SER A 33 3.23 18.44 18.36
C SER A 33 1.93 17.94 18.98
N GLN A 34 1.39 18.70 19.94
CA GLN A 34 0.13 18.35 20.64
C GLN A 34 -1.07 19.19 20.17
N SER A 35 -0.87 20.10 19.22
CA SER A 35 -1.95 20.91 18.67
C SER A 35 -2.85 20.08 17.77
N LEU A 36 -4.15 20.02 18.08
CA LEU A 36 -5.15 19.25 17.33
C LEU A 36 -5.09 19.46 15.80
N PRO A 37 -5.00 20.69 15.26
CA PRO A 37 -4.96 20.89 13.81
C PRO A 37 -3.74 20.24 13.14
N VAL A 38 -2.58 20.28 13.80
CA VAL A 38 -1.33 19.71 13.27
C VAL A 38 -1.37 18.19 13.33
N VAL A 39 -1.87 17.61 14.43
CA VAL A 39 -2.05 16.15 14.55
C VAL A 39 -2.99 15.61 13.47
N VAL A 40 -4.11 16.30 13.21
CA VAL A 40 -5.05 15.92 12.14
C VAL A 40 -4.37 16.01 10.77
N ALA A 41 -3.64 17.09 10.49
CA ALA A 41 -2.92 17.25 9.23
C ALA A 41 -1.87 16.15 9.01
N ILE A 42 -1.11 15.78 10.05
CA ILE A 42 -0.13 14.69 9.99
C ILE A 42 -0.81 13.35 9.73
N ASN A 43 -1.94 13.06 10.39
CA ASN A 43 -2.68 11.81 10.16
C ASN A 43 -3.22 11.71 8.73
N ILE A 44 -3.75 12.81 8.18
CA ILE A 44 -4.21 12.84 6.78
C ILE A 44 -3.02 12.63 5.84
N LEU A 45 -1.88 13.29 6.09
CA LEU A 45 -0.67 13.13 5.30
C LEU A 45 -0.16 11.68 5.35
N ALA A 46 -0.13 11.07 6.53
CA ALA A 46 0.25 9.68 6.74
C ALA A 46 -0.70 8.72 5.99
N LEU A 47 -2.01 8.96 6.07
CA LEU A 47 -3.02 8.16 5.35
C LEU A 47 -2.79 8.23 3.83
N VAL A 48 -2.61 9.43 3.28
CA VAL A 48 -2.30 9.61 1.85
C VAL A 48 -0.98 8.93 1.49
N GLY A 49 0.04 9.02 2.34
CA GLY A 49 1.31 8.32 2.18
C GLY A 49 1.13 6.80 2.10
N ILE A 50 0.40 6.21 3.05
CA ILE A 50 0.11 4.77 3.10
C ILE A 50 -0.67 4.33 1.86
N LEU A 51 -1.74 5.04 1.50
CA LEU A 51 -2.54 4.72 0.31
C LEU A 51 -1.70 4.81 -0.98
N SER A 52 -0.90 5.87 -1.12
CA SER A 52 -0.01 6.03 -2.28
C SER A 52 1.02 4.90 -2.41
N SER A 53 1.54 4.42 -1.28
CA SER A 53 2.45 3.29 -1.22
C SER A 53 1.75 1.98 -1.59
N ALA A 54 0.55 1.72 -1.06
CA ALA A 54 -0.23 0.53 -1.36
C ALA A 54 -0.57 0.44 -2.86
N PHE A 55 -1.05 1.54 -3.47
CA PHE A 55 -1.32 1.59 -4.92
C PHE A 55 -0.05 1.41 -5.76
N SER A 56 1.10 1.91 -5.28
CA SER A 56 2.39 1.66 -5.95
C SER A 56 2.68 0.18 -6.02
N VAL A 57 2.59 -0.53 -4.89
CA VAL A 57 2.87 -1.98 -4.81
C VAL A 57 1.95 -2.75 -5.75
N VAL A 58 0.64 -2.45 -5.74
CA VAL A 58 -0.33 -3.09 -6.64
C VAL A 58 0.02 -2.84 -8.10
N ARG A 59 0.43 -1.62 -8.48
CA ARG A 59 0.84 -1.32 -9.86
C ARG A 59 2.06 -2.13 -10.29
N HIS A 60 3.03 -2.32 -9.41
CA HIS A 60 4.20 -3.15 -9.72
C HIS A 60 3.82 -4.63 -9.83
N ALA A 61 2.94 -5.12 -8.94
CA ALA A 61 2.42 -6.47 -8.99
C ALA A 61 1.63 -6.73 -10.28
N ASP A 62 0.84 -5.77 -10.74
CA ASP A 62 0.08 -5.87 -11.99
C ASP A 62 0.98 -5.92 -13.23
N VAL A 63 2.02 -5.08 -13.27
CA VAL A 63 3.03 -5.14 -14.35
C VAL A 63 3.74 -6.49 -14.36
N LEU A 64 4.07 -7.02 -13.18
CA LEU A 64 4.68 -8.34 -13.05
C LEU A 64 3.71 -9.46 -13.46
N ALA A 65 2.44 -9.33 -13.11
CA ALA A 65 1.40 -10.29 -13.48
C ALA A 65 1.22 -10.37 -14.99
N HIS A 66 1.18 -9.22 -15.67
CA HIS A 66 1.14 -9.15 -17.13
C HIS A 66 2.37 -9.78 -17.81
N ARG A 67 3.55 -9.65 -17.19
CA ARG A 67 4.79 -10.22 -17.73
C ARG A 67 4.84 -11.74 -17.63
N LEU A 68 4.24 -12.31 -16.59
CA LEU A 68 4.26 -13.76 -16.35
C LEU A 68 3.11 -14.51 -17.01
N GLY A 69 2.01 -13.82 -17.30
CA GLY A 69 0.81 -14.45 -17.87
C GLY A 69 0.14 -15.42 -16.91
N GLU A 70 -0.94 -16.06 -17.36
CA GLU A 70 -1.69 -17.02 -16.54
C GLU A 70 -1.01 -18.39 -16.50
N PRO A 71 -1.01 -19.09 -15.34
CA PRO A 71 -1.75 -18.79 -14.10
C PRO A 71 -0.97 -17.94 -13.07
N TYR A 72 0.32 -17.69 -13.30
CA TYR A 72 1.18 -17.07 -12.29
C TYR A 72 0.83 -15.60 -12.02
N GLY A 73 0.32 -14.89 -13.02
CA GLY A 73 -0.08 -13.49 -12.87
C GLY A 73 -1.20 -13.30 -11.84
N SER A 74 -2.24 -14.14 -11.87
CA SER A 74 -3.34 -14.04 -10.90
C SER A 74 -2.89 -14.39 -9.47
N LEU A 75 -1.98 -15.37 -9.34
CA LEU A 75 -1.39 -15.73 -8.06
C LEU A 75 -0.55 -14.60 -7.48
N ILE A 76 0.27 -13.91 -8.29
CA ILE A 76 1.06 -12.78 -7.82
C ILE A 76 0.19 -11.60 -7.42
N LEU A 77 -0.84 -11.29 -8.19
CA LEU A 77 -1.76 -10.20 -7.85
C LEU A 77 -2.45 -10.47 -6.51
N SER A 78 -2.96 -11.69 -6.32
CA SER A 78 -3.62 -12.13 -5.08
C SER A 78 -2.65 -12.14 -3.90
N LEU A 79 -1.45 -12.69 -4.08
CA LEU A 79 -0.41 -12.75 -3.05
C LEU A 79 0.04 -11.34 -2.65
N SER A 80 0.16 -10.41 -3.60
CA SER A 80 0.55 -9.03 -3.33
C SER A 80 -0.45 -8.34 -2.39
N VAL A 81 -1.76 -8.54 -2.59
CA VAL A 81 -2.79 -7.96 -1.72
C VAL A 81 -2.72 -8.57 -0.32
N VAL A 82 -2.59 -9.89 -0.21
CA VAL A 82 -2.46 -10.58 1.09
C VAL A 82 -1.21 -10.11 1.85
N ILE A 83 -0.07 -9.92 1.17
CA ILE A 83 1.15 -9.40 1.79
C ILE A 83 0.93 -7.97 2.31
N LEU A 84 0.22 -7.11 1.57
CA LEU A 84 -0.12 -5.76 2.04
C LEU A 84 -0.95 -5.81 3.33
N GLU A 85 -1.95 -6.68 3.39
CA GLU A 85 -2.81 -6.84 4.57
C GLU A 85 -2.02 -7.34 5.79
N VAL A 86 -1.26 -8.43 5.63
CA VAL A 86 -0.47 -9.02 6.72
C VAL A 86 0.60 -8.04 7.22
N SER A 87 1.20 -7.26 6.32
CA SER A 87 2.19 -6.24 6.70
C SER A 87 1.57 -5.12 7.54
N LEU A 88 0.38 -4.63 7.15
CA LEU A 88 -0.32 -3.58 7.90
C LEU A 88 -0.77 -4.06 9.28
N ILE A 89 -1.30 -5.28 9.37
CA ILE A 89 -1.66 -5.90 10.64
C ILE A 89 -0.43 -6.10 11.53
N SER A 90 0.68 -6.61 10.96
CA SER A 90 1.93 -6.81 11.70
C SER A 90 2.50 -5.48 12.20
N ALA A 91 2.42 -4.41 11.42
CA ALA A 91 2.85 -3.07 11.83
C ALA A 91 2.03 -2.55 13.01
N LEU A 92 0.69 -2.72 12.98
CA LEU A 92 -0.18 -2.38 14.10
C LEU A 92 0.18 -3.19 15.37
N MET A 93 0.43 -4.48 15.22
CA MET A 93 0.80 -5.35 16.34
C MET A 93 2.17 -5.01 16.94
N ALA A 94 3.12 -4.58 16.12
CA ALA A 94 4.47 -4.20 16.57
C ALA A 94 4.49 -2.92 17.42
N THR A 95 3.50 -2.03 17.26
CA THR A 95 3.40 -0.78 18.04
C THR A 95 2.96 -0.95 19.50
N GLY A 96 2.72 -2.17 19.99
CA GLY A 96 2.68 -2.51 21.42
C GLY A 96 1.37 -2.29 22.17
N ASP A 97 0.43 -1.50 21.63
CA ASP A 97 -0.91 -1.26 22.22
C ASP A 97 -2.05 -1.92 21.41
N ALA A 98 -1.69 -2.82 20.49
CA ALA A 98 -2.68 -3.53 19.70
C ALA A 98 -3.40 -4.57 20.56
N ALA A 99 -4.61 -4.25 20.99
CA ALA A 99 -5.53 -5.23 21.54
C ALA A 99 -5.70 -6.38 20.52
N PRO A 100 -5.52 -7.66 20.89
CA PRO A 100 -5.71 -8.80 19.98
C PRO A 100 -7.09 -8.80 19.30
N THR A 101 -8.09 -8.16 19.93
CA THR A 101 -9.41 -7.92 19.38
C THR A 101 -9.38 -7.00 18.16
N LEU A 102 -8.55 -5.94 18.16
CA LEU A 102 -8.44 -4.98 17.06
C LEU A 102 -7.94 -5.65 15.76
N MET A 103 -6.96 -6.56 15.88
CA MET A 103 -6.48 -7.36 14.75
C MET A 103 -7.60 -8.21 14.15
N ARG A 104 -8.31 -8.96 15.00
CA ARG A 104 -9.43 -9.81 14.59
C ARG A 104 -10.53 -8.98 13.92
N ASP A 105 -10.87 -7.83 14.51
CA ASP A 105 -11.93 -6.96 14.01
C ASP A 105 -11.54 -6.34 12.65
N THR A 106 -10.25 -6.04 12.45
CA THR A 106 -9.73 -5.59 11.15
C THR A 106 -9.86 -6.68 10.08
N LEU A 107 -9.50 -7.93 10.39
CA LEU A 107 -9.65 -9.06 9.47
C LEU A 107 -11.12 -9.31 9.11
N TYR A 108 -12.03 -9.28 10.09
CA TYR A 108 -13.45 -9.41 9.82
C TYR A 108 -13.98 -8.26 8.95
N SER A 109 -13.54 -7.03 9.20
CA SER A 109 -13.90 -5.87 8.39
C SER A 109 -13.44 -6.02 6.94
N ILE A 110 -12.20 -6.45 6.71
CA ILE A 110 -11.67 -6.71 5.36
C ILE A 110 -12.51 -7.77 4.65
N ILE A 111 -12.78 -8.91 5.29
CA ILE A 111 -13.59 -9.97 4.68
C ILE A 111 -14.99 -9.46 4.30
N MET A 112 -15.64 -8.69 5.18
CA MET A 112 -16.95 -8.09 4.89
C MET A 112 -16.90 -7.07 3.74
N ILE A 113 -15.84 -6.26 3.66
CA ILE A 113 -15.65 -5.28 2.58
C ILE A 113 -15.44 -5.99 1.24
N VAL A 114 -14.60 -7.03 1.20
CA VAL A 114 -14.31 -7.78 -0.03
C VAL A 114 -15.54 -8.59 -0.48
N THR A 115 -16.15 -9.36 0.42
CA THR A 115 -17.25 -10.26 0.08
C THR A 115 -18.60 -9.55 -0.08
N GLY A 116 -18.91 -8.55 0.73
CA GLY A 116 -20.17 -7.82 0.67
C GLY A 116 -20.08 -6.58 -0.22
N GLY A 117 -19.01 -5.79 -0.07
CA GLY A 117 -18.82 -4.55 -0.82
C GLY A 117 -18.34 -4.77 -2.25
N LEU A 118 -17.15 -5.35 -2.42
CA LEU A 118 -16.49 -5.44 -3.74
C LEU A 118 -17.20 -6.44 -4.66
N VAL A 119 -17.55 -7.63 -4.16
CA VAL A 119 -18.33 -8.61 -4.95
C VAL A 119 -19.73 -8.05 -5.25
N GLY A 120 -20.39 -7.42 -4.27
CA GLY A 120 -21.69 -6.79 -4.48
C GLY A 120 -21.66 -5.71 -5.56
N PHE A 121 -20.64 -4.84 -5.53
CA PHE A 121 -20.43 -3.81 -6.55
C PHE A 121 -20.13 -4.40 -7.93
N SER A 122 -19.41 -5.53 -8.00
CA SER A 122 -19.09 -6.19 -9.27
C SER A 122 -20.31 -6.81 -9.98
N LEU A 123 -21.42 -6.99 -9.27
CA LEU A 123 -22.67 -7.53 -9.82
C LEU A 123 -23.67 -6.45 -10.28
N LEU A 124 -23.37 -5.16 -10.04
CA LEU A 124 -24.15 -4.01 -10.53
C LEU A 124 -23.70 -3.58 -11.93
#